data_AF-A0A7V2MDX0-F1
#
_entry.id   AF-A0A7V2MDX0-F1
#
_cell.length_a   1.000
_cell.length_b   1.000
_cell.length_c   1.000
_cell.angle_alpha   90.00
_cell.angle_beta   90.00
_cell.angle_gamma   90.00
#
_symmetry.space_group_name_H-M   'P 1'
#
loop_
_entity.id
_entity.type
_entity.pdbx_description
1 polymer ?
#
loop_
_entity_poly.entity_id
_entity_poly.type
_entity_poly.pdbx_seq_one_letter_code
_entity_poly.pdbx_strand_id
1 'polypeptide(L)'
;MRLLTINRVQDVRFARRLPELEDFNQAPGNNGQWDIPALRKLLEDILPHHTFFKGFEVNHSFPLIGRKIMILNARQIYFKEISSLDRFPPIIMLAMEDVTEIMAVAETLANHANRLESSLADQAKKMEARIKKLEKEIDALKGKL
;
A
#
# COMPACT_ATOMS: atom_id res chain seq x y z
N MET A 1 -23.76 11.87 -0.31
CA MET A 1 -22.67 11.91 -1.31
C MET A 1 -22.68 10.58 -2.03
N ARG A 2 -22.75 10.55 -3.38
CA ARG A 2 -22.84 9.27 -4.11
C ARG A 2 -21.44 8.78 -4.49
N LEU A 3 -21.14 7.51 -4.19
CA LEU A 3 -19.83 6.90 -4.42
C LEU A 3 -19.93 5.82 -5.51
N LEU A 4 -19.19 5.99 -6.59
CA LEU A 4 -19.00 4.98 -7.63
C LEU A 4 -17.63 4.32 -7.40
N THR A 5 -17.62 3.02 -7.11
CA THR A 5 -16.36 2.30 -6.87
C THR A 5 -15.94 1.54 -8.12
N ILE A 6 -14.69 1.71 -8.55
CA ILE A 6 -14.06 0.90 -9.60
C ILE A 6 -12.97 0.05 -8.95
N ASN A 7 -13.22 -1.24 -8.77
CA ASN A 7 -12.22 -2.17 -8.28
C ASN A 7 -11.36 -2.64 -9.45
N ARG A 8 -10.06 -2.36 -9.39
CA ARG A 8 -9.09 -2.80 -10.40
C ARG A 8 -8.25 -3.97 -9.89
N VAL A 9 -8.82 -4.91 -9.15
CA VAL A 9 -8.10 -6.13 -8.72
C VAL A 9 -9.04 -7.34 -8.69
N GLN A 10 -8.50 -8.48 -9.13
CA GLN A 10 -9.16 -9.74 -9.50
C GLN A 10 -9.76 -10.55 -8.35
N ASP A 11 -9.97 -9.98 -7.16
CA ASP A 11 -10.59 -10.69 -6.04
C ASP A 11 -12.11 -10.43 -6.00
N VAL A 12 -12.84 -11.31 -6.68
CA VAL A 12 -14.31 -11.27 -6.84
C VAL A 12 -15.04 -11.38 -5.49
N ARG A 13 -14.38 -11.72 -4.38
CA ARG A 13 -15.02 -11.79 -3.06
C ARG A 13 -15.29 -10.42 -2.44
N PHE A 14 -14.47 -9.42 -2.76
CA PHE A 14 -14.55 -8.08 -2.19
C PHE A 14 -15.54 -7.19 -2.95
N ALA A 15 -15.52 -7.27 -4.28
CA ALA A 15 -16.41 -6.49 -5.15
C ALA A 15 -17.88 -6.90 -5.06
N ARG A 16 -18.18 -8.15 -4.71
CA ARG A 16 -19.56 -8.67 -4.63
C ARG A 16 -20.39 -8.11 -3.47
N ARG A 17 -19.77 -7.34 -2.55
CA ARG A 17 -20.40 -6.86 -1.31
C ARG A 17 -20.37 -5.35 -1.13
N LEU A 18 -19.99 -4.58 -2.15
CA LEU A 18 -20.25 -3.15 -2.18
C LEU A 18 -21.48 -2.94 -3.06
N PRO A 19 -22.69 -2.72 -2.49
CA PRO A 19 -23.81 -2.23 -3.28
C PRO A 19 -23.40 -0.94 -4.00
N GLU A 20 -24.11 -0.57 -5.05
CA GLU A 20 -24.08 0.82 -5.52
C GLU A 20 -24.63 1.68 -4.38
N LEU A 21 -23.75 2.26 -3.57
CA LEU A 21 -24.13 2.84 -2.29
C LEU A 21 -24.47 4.32 -2.47
N GLU A 22 -25.77 4.60 -2.41
CA GLU A 22 -26.31 5.93 -2.16
C GLU A 22 -25.85 6.49 -0.81
N ASP A 23 -25.36 5.64 0.10
CA ASP A 23 -24.70 6.06 1.34
C ASP A 23 -23.68 5.00 1.81
N PHE A 24 -22.39 5.28 1.60
CA PHE A 24 -21.26 4.38 1.93
C PHE A 24 -21.26 3.93 3.40
N ASN A 25 -21.79 4.78 4.29
CA ASN A 25 -21.84 4.54 5.73
C ASN A 25 -23.11 3.80 6.20
N GLN A 26 -24.15 3.65 5.35
CA GLN A 26 -25.42 3.01 5.73
C GLN A 26 -25.73 1.72 4.97
N ALA A 27 -24.77 1.21 4.21
CA ALA A 27 -24.91 -0.07 3.51
C ALA A 27 -25.26 -1.21 4.49
N PRO A 28 -26.36 -1.96 4.28
CA PRO A 28 -26.62 -3.18 5.04
C PRO A 28 -25.53 -4.20 4.68
N GLY A 29 -24.49 -4.28 5.52
CA GLY A 29 -23.28 -5.10 5.30
C GLY A 29 -21.94 -4.35 5.47
N ASN A 30 -21.96 -3.01 5.55
CA ASN A 30 -20.78 -2.23 5.94
C ASN A 30 -20.91 -1.84 7.42
N ASN A 31 -20.43 -2.68 8.33
CA ASN A 31 -20.44 -2.41 9.78
C ASN A 31 -19.44 -1.30 10.19
N GLY A 32 -19.40 -0.16 9.48
CA GLY A 32 -18.43 0.91 9.72
C GLY A 32 -16.98 0.51 9.46
N GLN A 33 -16.74 -0.57 8.70
CA GLN A 33 -15.38 -1.08 8.41
C GLN A 33 -14.52 -0.07 7.62
N TRP A 34 -15.19 0.91 7.01
CA TRP A 34 -14.56 2.01 6.30
C TRP A 34 -14.69 3.36 7.02
N ASP A 35 -15.18 3.35 8.26
CA ASP A 35 -15.09 4.52 9.15
C ASP A 35 -13.65 4.67 9.64
N ILE A 36 -12.77 5.01 8.70
CA ILE A 36 -11.36 5.27 8.93
C ILE A 36 -11.24 6.79 8.94
N PRO A 37 -10.88 7.42 10.08
CA PRO A 37 -10.89 8.88 10.21
C PRO A 37 -10.11 9.60 9.10
N ALA A 38 -8.99 9.01 8.67
CA ALA A 38 -8.18 9.57 7.58
C ALA A 38 -8.88 9.50 6.22
N LEU A 39 -9.62 8.42 5.94
CA LEU A 39 -10.42 8.29 4.72
C LEU A 39 -11.62 9.25 4.74
N ARG A 40 -12.31 9.36 5.89
CA ARG A 40 -13.40 10.33 6.08
C ARG A 40 -12.92 11.75 5.76
N LYS A 41 -11.80 12.17 6.36
CA LYS A 41 -11.17 13.47 6.11
C LYS A 41 -10.89 13.70 4.62
N LEU A 42 -10.37 12.69 3.91
CA LEU A 42 -10.11 12.80 2.48
C LEU A 42 -11.37 12.98 1.64
N LEU A 43 -12.44 12.25 1.96
CA LEU A 43 -13.68 12.29 1.22
C LEU A 43 -14.51 13.55 1.52
N GLU A 44 -14.50 14.03 2.77
CA GLU A 44 -15.36 15.13 3.24
C GLU A 44 -14.65 16.49 3.21
N ASP A 45 -13.35 16.55 3.53
CA ASP A 45 -12.64 17.83 3.62
C ASP A 45 -11.81 18.11 2.36
N ILE A 46 -11.18 17.09 1.79
CA ILE A 46 -10.19 17.29 0.72
C ILE A 46 -10.84 17.23 -0.66
N LEU A 47 -11.61 16.18 -0.97
CA LEU A 47 -12.23 16.03 -2.30
C LEU A 47 -13.18 17.16 -2.72
N PRO A 48 -13.96 17.79 -1.83
CA PRO A 48 -14.81 18.91 -2.25
C PRO A 48 -14.01 20.13 -2.69
N HIS A 49 -12.78 20.31 -2.20
CA HIS A 49 -11.89 21.42 -2.54
C HIS A 49 -10.89 21.04 -3.65
N HIS A 50 -10.51 19.77 -3.73
CA HIS A 50 -9.58 19.20 -4.72
C HIS A 50 -10.30 18.16 -5.55
N THR A 51 -10.46 18.41 -6.85
CA THR A 51 -11.27 17.56 -7.74
C THR A 51 -10.80 16.10 -7.85
N PHE A 52 -9.61 15.75 -7.32
CA PHE A 52 -9.11 14.39 -7.20
C PHE A 52 -8.01 14.23 -6.14
N PHE A 53 -7.78 12.99 -5.69
CA PHE A 53 -6.56 12.56 -5.00
C PHE A 53 -6.08 11.21 -5.56
N LYS A 54 -4.78 10.91 -5.38
CA LYS A 54 -4.17 9.67 -5.84
C LYS A 54 -3.22 9.10 -4.80
N GLY A 55 -3.06 7.78 -4.79
CA GLY A 55 -2.02 7.10 -4.03
C GLY A 55 -2.21 7.15 -2.51
N PHE A 56 -3.44 7.33 -2.02
CA PHE A 56 -3.66 7.36 -0.58
C PHE A 56 -3.63 5.93 -0.01
N GLU A 57 -2.69 5.67 0.89
CA GLU A 57 -2.53 4.36 1.52
C GLU A 57 -3.45 4.20 2.74
N VAL A 58 -4.17 3.08 2.78
CA VAL A 58 -4.94 2.62 3.92
C VAL A 58 -4.40 1.27 4.37
N ASN A 59 -3.71 1.27 5.50
CA ASN A 59 -3.31 0.06 6.22
C ASN A 59 -4.31 -0.16 7.35
N HIS A 60 -5.18 -1.17 7.20
CA HIS A 60 -6.27 -1.41 8.13
C HIS A 60 -6.53 -2.90 8.34
N SER A 61 -6.94 -3.26 9.56
CA SER A 61 -7.35 -4.61 9.91
C SER A 61 -8.86 -4.73 9.82
N PHE A 62 -9.33 -5.34 8.74
CA PHE A 62 -10.75 -5.53 8.50
C PHE A 62 -11.26 -6.79 9.22
N PRO A 63 -12.39 -6.71 9.96
CA PRO A 63 -12.91 -7.84 10.76
C PRO A 63 -13.06 -9.18 10.02
N LEU A 64 -13.43 -9.18 8.73
CA LEU A 64 -13.71 -10.43 7.99
C LEU A 64 -12.56 -10.95 7.14
N ILE A 65 -11.66 -10.09 6.67
CA ILE A 65 -10.62 -10.44 5.69
C ILE A 65 -9.19 -10.25 6.25
N GLY A 66 -9.08 -9.76 7.49
CA GLY A 66 -7.80 -9.49 8.14
C GLY A 66 -7.15 -8.18 7.69
N ARG A 67 -5.85 -8.09 7.93
CA ARG A 67 -5.04 -6.92 7.60
C ARG A 67 -4.89 -6.78 6.08
N LYS A 68 -5.22 -5.60 5.57
CA LYS A 68 -4.97 -5.21 4.18
C LYS A 68 -4.28 -3.86 4.09
N ILE A 69 -3.50 -3.70 3.04
CA ILE A 69 -2.92 -2.44 2.62
C ILE A 69 -3.53 -2.09 1.26
N MET A 70 -4.32 -1.02 1.24
CA MET A 70 -5.09 -0.59 0.08
C MET A 70 -4.56 0.75 -0.42
N ILE A 71 -4.37 0.90 -1.73
CA ILE A 71 -4.11 2.18 -2.37
C ILE A 71 -5.41 2.73 -2.94
N LEU A 72 -5.76 3.94 -2.53
CA LEU A 72 -6.99 4.63 -2.90
C LEU A 72 -6.69 5.81 -3.82
N ASN A 73 -7.49 5.94 -4.87
CA ASN A 73 -7.50 7.08 -5.77
C ASN A 73 -8.95 7.54 -5.92
N ALA A 74 -9.23 8.83 -5.81
CA ALA A 74 -10.58 9.31 -6.00
C ALA A 74 -10.64 10.57 -6.85
N ARG A 75 -11.77 10.80 -7.50
CA ARG A 75 -12.06 12.04 -8.21
C ARG A 75 -13.54 12.34 -8.19
N GLN A 76 -13.89 13.61 -8.19
CA GLN A 76 -15.26 14.04 -8.39
C GLN A 76 -15.58 14.03 -9.89
N ILE A 77 -16.78 13.57 -10.23
CA ILE A 77 -17.33 13.59 -11.59
C ILE A 77 -18.62 14.41 -11.61
N TYR A 78 -18.76 15.23 -12.65
CA TYR A 78 -19.90 16.11 -12.85
C TYR A 78 -20.59 15.72 -14.16
N PHE A 79 -21.90 15.49 -14.13
CA PHE A 79 -22.69 15.21 -15.33
C PHE A 79 -23.24 16.54 -15.88
N LYS A 80 -22.95 16.82 -17.16
CA LYS A 80 -23.23 18.12 -17.79
C LYS A 80 -24.65 18.24 -18.38
N GLU A 81 -25.39 17.14 -18.57
CA GLU A 81 -26.57 17.12 -19.43
C GLU A 81 -27.78 16.36 -18.86
N ILE A 82 -28.32 16.76 -17.71
CA ILE A 82 -29.70 16.39 -17.36
C ILE A 82 -30.47 17.67 -17.08
N SER A 83 -31.32 18.01 -18.04
CA SER A 83 -32.25 19.12 -18.03
C SER A 83 -33.21 19.03 -16.85
N SER A 84 -33.24 20.12 -16.07
CA SER A 84 -34.40 20.62 -15.31
C SER A 84 -35.21 19.61 -14.48
N LEU A 85 -34.69 19.16 -13.33
CA LEU A 85 -35.31 19.43 -12.01
C LEU A 85 -34.51 18.85 -10.83
N ASP A 86 -33.59 17.92 -11.05
CA ASP A 86 -32.79 17.33 -9.97
C ASP A 86 -31.30 17.60 -10.20
N ARG A 87 -30.73 18.53 -9.42
CA ARG A 87 -29.27 18.61 -9.28
C ARG A 87 -28.82 17.31 -8.62
N PHE A 88 -28.37 16.34 -9.41
CA PHE A 88 -27.72 15.16 -8.86
C PHE A 88 -26.57 15.59 -7.94
N PRO A 89 -26.47 15.02 -6.73
CA PRO A 89 -25.35 15.31 -5.85
C PRO A 89 -24.04 14.93 -6.55
N PRO A 90 -22.93 15.61 -6.23
CA PRO A 90 -21.64 15.27 -6.81
C PRO A 90 -21.32 13.79 -6.59
N ILE A 91 -20.88 13.13 -7.66
CA ILE A 91 -20.50 11.73 -7.64
C ILE A 91 -18.98 11.67 -7.48
N ILE A 92 -18.52 10.81 -6.57
CA ILE A 92 -17.10 10.52 -6.40
C ILE A 92 -16.83 9.16 -7.03
N MET A 93 -15.89 9.13 -7.96
CA MET A 93 -15.31 7.90 -8.46
C MET A 93 -14.13 7.54 -7.56
N LEU A 94 -14.20 6.40 -6.87
CA LEU A 94 -13.15 5.88 -6.00
C LEU A 94 -12.61 4.57 -6.59
N ALA A 95 -11.32 4.54 -6.87
CA ALA A 95 -10.59 3.36 -7.28
C ALA A 95 -9.74 2.87 -6.10
N MET A 96 -9.78 1.56 -5.86
CA MET A 96 -9.07 0.90 -4.76
C MET A 96 -8.27 -0.28 -5.30
N GLU A 97 -7.08 -0.47 -4.76
CA GLU A 97 -6.18 -1.56 -5.12
C GLU A 97 -5.61 -2.19 -3.85
N ASP A 98 -5.77 -3.50 -3.69
CA ASP A 98 -5.13 -4.27 -2.62
C ASP A 98 -3.68 -4.56 -3.01
N VAL A 99 -2.73 -3.98 -2.27
CA VAL A 99 -1.29 -4.13 -2.49
C VAL A 99 -0.63 -4.98 -1.40
N THR A 100 -1.42 -5.65 -0.55
CA THR A 100 -0.91 -6.40 0.61
C THR A 100 0.12 -7.44 0.20
N GLU A 101 -0.17 -8.25 -0.82
CA GLU A 101 0.73 -9.30 -1.31
C GLU A 101 2.00 -8.71 -1.95
N ILE A 102 1.83 -7.65 -2.75
CA ILE A 102 2.94 -6.96 -3.40
C ILE A 102 3.91 -6.41 -2.33
N MET A 103 3.37 -5.78 -1.28
CA MET A 103 4.18 -5.25 -0.18
C MET A 103 4.87 -6.36 0.60
N ALA A 104 4.21 -7.49 0.87
CA ALA A 104 4.83 -8.62 1.57
C ALA A 104 6.00 -9.23 0.77
N VAL A 105 5.86 -9.32 -0.56
CA VAL A 105 6.95 -9.77 -1.44
C VAL A 105 8.10 -8.76 -1.45
N ALA A 106 7.80 -7.46 -1.57
CA ALA A 106 8.81 -6.41 -1.56
C ALA A 106 9.60 -6.39 -0.23
N GLU A 107 8.91 -6.54 0.90
CA GLU A 107 9.53 -6.63 2.23
C GLU A 107 10.45 -7.86 2.34
N THR A 108 9.98 -9.02 1.87
CA THR A 108 10.80 -10.25 1.85
C THR A 108 12.06 -10.07 1.02
N LEU A 109 11.95 -9.44 -0.15
CA LEU A 109 13.09 -9.17 -1.02
C LEU A 109 14.09 -8.21 -0.38
N ALA A 110 13.61 -7.12 0.23
CA ALA A 110 14.45 -6.17 0.95
C ALA A 110 15.21 -6.84 2.10
N ASN A 111 14.54 -7.71 2.85
CA ASN A 111 15.15 -8.47 3.94
C ASN A 111 16.24 -9.43 3.43
N HIS A 112 16.03 -10.11 2.30
CA HIS A 112 17.06 -10.96 1.69
C HIS A 112 18.26 -10.15 1.20
N ALA A 113 18.03 -8.99 0.56
CA ALA A 113 19.10 -8.10 0.11
C ALA A 113 19.98 -7.66 1.29
N ASN A 114 19.36 -7.17 2.37
CA ASN A 114 20.07 -6.74 3.58
C ASN A 114 20.89 -7.89 4.22
N ARG A 115 20.37 -9.11 4.21
CA ARG A 115 21.10 -10.29 4.72
C ARG A 115 22.32 -10.64 3.86
N LEU A 116 22.18 -10.55 2.54
CA LEU A 116 23.29 -10.79 1.62
C LEU A 116 24.38 -9.73 1.82
N GLU A 117 24.01 -8.45 1.92
CA GLU A 117 24.95 -7.37 2.19
C GLU A 117 25.70 -7.55 3.51
N SER A 118 24.99 -7.87 4.59
CA SER A 118 25.61 -8.14 5.90
C SER A 118 26.57 -9.32 5.83
N SER A 119 26.18 -10.41 5.16
CA SER A 119 27.03 -11.60 5.01
C SER A 119 28.28 -11.30 4.19
N LEU A 120 28.16 -10.54 3.09
CA LEU A 120 29.30 -10.12 2.27
C LEU A 120 30.27 -9.24 3.07
N ALA A 121 29.75 -8.30 3.86
CA ALA A 121 30.57 -7.46 4.71
C ALA A 121 31.34 -8.29 5.77
N ASP A 122 30.71 -9.30 6.35
CA ASP A 122 31.35 -10.19 7.31
C ASP A 122 32.41 -11.10 6.67
N GLN A 123 32.12 -11.64 5.48
CA GLN A 123 33.10 -12.43 4.71
C GLN A 123 34.31 -11.57 4.32
N ALA A 124 34.11 -10.33 3.90
CA ALA A 124 35.19 -9.41 3.55
C ALA A 124 36.13 -9.17 4.74
N LYS A 125 35.58 -8.82 5.92
CA LYS A 125 36.37 -8.65 7.16
C LYS A 125 37.14 -9.92 7.54
N LYS A 126 36.51 -11.08 7.37
CA LYS A 126 37.15 -12.37 7.67
C LYS A 126 38.29 -12.68 6.71
N MET A 127 38.12 -12.37 5.42
CA MET A 127 39.17 -12.52 4.42
C MET A 127 40.34 -11.58 4.70
N GLU A 128 40.08 -10.31 5.01
CA GLU A 128 41.12 -9.34 5.40
C GLU A 128 41.92 -9.83 6.61
N ALA A 129 41.25 -10.34 7.64
CA ALA A 129 41.92 -10.88 8.83
C ALA A 129 42.79 -12.11 8.48
N ARG A 130 42.32 -12.98 7.58
CA ARG A 130 43.10 -14.15 7.12
C ARG A 130 44.32 -13.73 6.31
N ILE A 131 44.17 -12.77 5.39
CA ILE A 131 45.29 -12.23 4.58
C ILE A 131 46.36 -11.65 5.52
N LYS A 132 45.96 -10.79 6.46
CA LYS A 132 46.87 -10.20 7.45
C LYS A 132 47.59 -11.23 8.31
N LYS A 133 46.94 -12.35 8.61
CA LYS A 133 47.56 -13.46 9.34
C LYS A 133 48.60 -14.20 8.49
N LEU A 134 48.27 -14.49 7.24
CA LEU A 134 49.18 -15.16 6.30
C LEU A 134 50.41 -14.29 6.01
N GLU A 135 50.25 -12.98 5.85
CA GLU A 135 51.37 -12.04 5.68
C GLU A 135 52.37 -12.12 6.85
N LYS A 136 51.86 -12.10 8.10
CA LYS A 136 52.70 -12.26 9.29
C LYS A 136 53.43 -13.61 9.34
N GLU A 137 52.78 -14.70 8.93
CA GLU A 137 53.40 -16.02 8.90
C GLU A 137 54.53 -16.08 7.86
N ILE A 138 54.34 -15.48 6.68
CA ILE A 138 55.37 -15.40 5.64
C ILE A 138 56.59 -14.59 6.11
N ASP A 139 56.37 -13.44 6.75
CA ASP A 139 57.47 -12.61 7.26
C ASP A 139 58.27 -13.33 8.37
N ALA A 140 57.58 -14.04 9.26
CA ALA A 140 58.21 -14.83 10.30
C ALA A 140 59.04 -16.00 9.76
N LEU A 141 58.64 -16.58 8.63
CA LEU A 141 59.40 -17.64 7.95
C LEU A 141 60.62 -17.08 7.21
N LYS A 142 60.48 -15.93 6.55
CA LYS A 142 61.60 -15.26 5.87
C LYS A 142 62.69 -14.80 6.83
N GLY A 143 62.32 -14.33 8.03
CA GLY A 143 63.30 -13.91 9.05
C GLY A 143 64.06 -15.06 9.74
N LYS A 144 63.68 -16.32 9.48
CA LYS A 144 64.34 -17.52 10.02
C LYS A 144 65.28 -18.20 9.02
N LEU A 145 65.32 -17.72 7.77
CA LEU A 145 66.20 -18.19 6.70
C LEU A 145 67.39 -17.23 6.56
#